data_AF-A0A0A1GYF1-F1
#
_entry.id   AF-A0A0A1GYF1-F1
#
_cell.length_a   1.000
_cell.length_b   1.000
_cell.length_c   1.000
_cell.angle_alpha   90.00
_cell.angle_beta   90.00
_cell.angle_gamma   90.00
#
_symmetry.space_group_name_H-M   'P 1'
#
loop_
_entity.id
_entity.type
_entity.pdbx_description
1 polymer ?
#
loop_
_entity_poly.entity_id
_entity_poly.type
_entity_poly.pdbx_seq_one_letter_code
_entity_poly.pdbx_strand_id
1 'polypeptide(L)'
;MAYMDYNEYKTLMKSANYKESLAVKAMLGRAKYYSYVQKKLQATFNKHPSDSLQKFIRQYDTKRIEDVWQAFWIAEQEHEQGWQFIEDGETYLSALLIKYEGDISRASESEQLSNDLVVLLDRLDTEQRQGE
;
A
#
# COMPACT_ATOMS: atom_id res chain seq x y z
N MET A 1 3.02 -12.96 -10.47
CA MET A 1 3.68 -11.98 -9.59
C MET A 1 4.85 -12.66 -8.91
N ALA A 2 6.04 -12.08 -8.93
CA ALA A 2 7.20 -12.66 -8.25
C ALA A 2 6.99 -12.58 -6.73
N TYR A 3 7.50 -13.57 -6.00
CA TYR A 3 7.54 -13.50 -4.54
C TYR A 3 8.47 -12.35 -4.15
N MET A 4 7.99 -11.46 -3.28
CA MET A 4 8.84 -10.44 -2.64
C MET A 4 8.77 -10.63 -1.13
N ASP A 5 9.92 -10.89 -0.52
CA ASP A 5 10.11 -10.79 0.91
C ASP A 5 10.60 -9.40 1.33
N TYR A 6 10.63 -9.17 2.64
CA TYR A 6 10.98 -7.86 3.19
C TYR A 6 12.46 -7.47 2.95
N ASN A 7 13.37 -8.44 2.81
CA ASN A 7 14.77 -8.17 2.51
C ASN A 7 14.97 -7.80 1.04
N GLU A 8 14.25 -8.48 0.14
CA GLU A 8 14.20 -8.14 -1.28
C GLU A 8 13.64 -6.72 -1.46
N TYR A 9 12.52 -6.42 -0.81
CA TYR A 9 11.94 -5.07 -0.76
C TYR A 9 12.97 -4.01 -0.33
N LYS A 10 13.66 -4.23 0.81
CA LYS A 10 14.68 -3.29 1.31
C LYS A 10 15.84 -3.10 0.34
N THR A 11 16.25 -4.18 -0.32
CA THR A 11 17.36 -4.13 -1.28
C THR A 11 16.97 -3.30 -2.49
N LEU A 12 15.76 -3.50 -3.02
CA LEU A 12 15.22 -2.75 -4.15
C LEU A 12 15.06 -1.26 -3.80
N MET A 13 14.38 -0.95 -2.69
CA MET A 13 14.22 0.43 -2.20
C MET A 13 15.56 1.15 -2.06
N LYS A 14 16.56 0.48 -1.48
CA LYS A 14 17.90 1.05 -1.32
C LYS A 14 18.62 1.25 -2.66
N SER A 15 18.53 0.29 -3.57
CA SER A 15 19.16 0.39 -4.89
C SER A 15 18.59 1.52 -5.75
N ALA A 16 17.28 1.78 -5.61
CA ALA A 16 16.58 2.82 -6.33
C ALA A 16 16.57 4.17 -5.60
N ASN A 17 17.13 4.23 -4.38
CA ASN A 17 17.13 5.42 -3.51
C ASN A 17 15.71 5.96 -3.21
N TYR A 18 14.74 5.06 -3.08
CA TYR A 18 13.37 5.39 -2.71
C TYR A 18 13.23 5.58 -1.20
N LYS A 19 12.23 6.36 -0.79
CA LYS A 19 11.96 6.67 0.62
C LYS A 19 10.70 5.95 1.09
N GLU A 20 10.65 5.63 2.39
CA GLU A 20 9.45 5.10 3.04
C GLU A 20 8.57 6.27 3.54
N SER A 21 7.68 6.76 2.67
CA SER A 21 6.62 7.72 3.02
C SER A 21 5.56 7.11 3.94
N LEU A 22 4.63 7.93 4.41
CA LEU A 22 3.45 7.44 5.14
C LEU A 22 2.63 6.47 4.30
N ALA A 23 2.46 6.73 3.00
CA ALA A 23 1.76 5.84 2.08
C ALA A 23 2.43 4.46 1.98
N VAL A 24 3.75 4.44 1.82
CA VAL A 24 4.56 3.21 1.82
C VAL A 24 4.42 2.47 3.14
N LYS A 25 4.49 3.18 4.27
CA LYS A 25 4.35 2.58 5.61
C LYS A 25 2.97 2.00 5.84
N ALA A 26 1.91 2.63 5.35
CA ALA A 26 0.55 2.11 5.46
C ALA A 26 0.41 0.76 4.75
N MET A 27 0.97 0.61 3.54
CA MET A 27 0.99 -0.68 2.84
C MET A 27 1.83 -1.73 3.56
N LEU A 28 3.01 -1.36 4.06
CA LEU A 28 3.85 -2.28 4.86
C LEU A 28 3.16 -2.70 6.18
N GLY A 29 2.40 -1.81 6.80
CA GLY A 29 1.57 -2.10 7.97
C GLY A 29 0.51 -3.17 7.67
N ARG A 30 -0.17 -3.04 6.52
CA ARG A 30 -1.16 -4.01 6.06
C ARG A 30 -0.53 -5.36 5.70
N ALA A 31 0.64 -5.35 5.05
CA ALA A 31 1.43 -6.55 4.81
C ALA A 31 1.81 -7.26 6.14
N LYS A 32 2.25 -6.50 7.15
CA LYS A 32 2.57 -7.03 8.47
C LYS A 32 1.35 -7.67 9.14
N TYR A 33 0.17 -7.04 9.03
CA TYR A 33 -1.08 -7.62 9.51
C TYR A 33 -1.40 -8.96 8.83
N TYR A 34 -1.29 -9.04 7.50
CA TYR A 34 -1.53 -10.30 6.79
C TYR A 34 -0.51 -11.39 7.15
N SER A 35 0.76 -11.04 7.35
CA SER A 35 1.77 -11.98 7.85
C SER A 35 1.40 -12.52 9.25
N TYR A 36 0.88 -11.66 10.13
CA TYR A 36 0.42 -12.07 11.45
C TYR A 36 -0.77 -13.03 11.40
N VAL A 37 -1.79 -12.72 10.57
CA VAL A 37 -2.95 -13.60 10.38
C VAL A 37 -2.53 -14.93 9.77
N GLN A 38 -1.67 -14.92 8.75
CA GLN A 38 -1.11 -16.13 8.13
C GLN A 38 -0.42 -17.01 9.18
N LYS A 39 0.41 -16.45 10.07
CA LYS A 39 1.09 -17.20 11.14
C LYS A 39 0.10 -17.84 12.11
N LYS A 40 -0.97 -17.13 12.49
CA LYS A 40 -2.04 -17.69 13.34
C LYS A 40 -2.77 -18.85 12.64
N LEU A 41 -3.11 -18.69 11.38
CA LEU A 41 -3.75 -19.74 10.59
C LEU A 41 -2.83 -20.96 10.44
N GLN A 42 -1.53 -20.75 10.24
CA GLN A 42 -0.55 -21.84 10.18
C GLN A 42 -0.47 -22.61 11.51
N ALA A 43 -0.49 -21.90 12.64
CA ALA A 43 -0.51 -22.54 13.96
C ALA A 43 -1.79 -23.39 14.16
N THR A 44 -2.94 -22.91 13.69
CA THR A 44 -4.20 -23.67 13.70
C THR A 44 -4.13 -24.87 12.76
N PHE A 45 -3.62 -24.70 11.54
CA PHE A 45 -3.46 -25.79 10.56
C PHE A 45 -2.57 -26.91 11.09
N ASN A 46 -1.48 -26.59 11.80
CA ASN A 46 -0.60 -27.60 12.38
C ASN A 46 -1.30 -28.46 13.45
N LYS A 47 -2.35 -27.93 14.10
CA LYS A 47 -3.16 -28.67 15.09
C LYS A 47 -4.34 -29.41 14.43
N HIS A 48 -4.96 -28.76 13.44
CA HIS A 48 -6.15 -29.25 12.75
C HIS A 48 -5.99 -29.02 11.24
N PRO A 49 -5.28 -29.92 10.52
CA PRO A 49 -5.07 -29.77 9.10
C PRO A 49 -6.41 -29.77 8.34
N SER A 50 -6.58 -28.81 7.43
CA SER A 50 -7.77 -28.67 6.60
C SER A 50 -7.43 -27.95 5.30
N ASP A 51 -8.00 -28.41 4.19
CA ASP A 51 -7.83 -27.79 2.87
C ASP A 51 -8.32 -26.33 2.86
N SER A 52 -9.41 -26.04 3.59
CA SER A 52 -9.92 -24.69 3.75
C SER A 52 -8.90 -23.77 4.43
N LEU A 53 -8.27 -24.24 5.51
CA LEU A 53 -7.21 -23.49 6.20
C LEU A 53 -5.99 -23.28 5.31
N GLN A 54 -5.58 -24.32 4.55
CA GLN A 54 -4.48 -24.19 3.60
C GLN A 54 -4.78 -23.12 2.52
N LYS A 55 -6.01 -23.09 2.01
CA LYS A 55 -6.46 -22.06 1.06
C LYS A 55 -6.38 -20.66 1.67
N PHE A 56 -6.86 -20.48 2.90
CA PHE A 56 -6.77 -19.18 3.58
C PHE A 56 -5.32 -18.75 3.83
N ILE A 57 -4.44 -19.66 4.28
CA ILE A 57 -3.02 -19.36 4.46
C ILE A 57 -2.39 -18.82 3.18
N ARG A 58 -2.65 -19.48 2.03
CA ARG A 58 -2.18 -19.02 0.72
C ARG A 58 -2.76 -17.66 0.34
N GLN A 59 -4.05 -17.44 0.56
CA GLN A 59 -4.69 -16.16 0.27
C GLN A 59 -4.06 -15.00 1.06
N TYR A 60 -3.80 -15.18 2.35
CA TYR A 60 -3.14 -14.15 3.17
C TYR A 60 -1.67 -13.96 2.80
N ASP A 61 -0.96 -15.02 2.38
CA ASP A 61 0.39 -14.91 1.83
C ASP A 61 0.42 -14.10 0.53
N THR A 62 -0.51 -14.36 -0.40
CA THR A 62 -0.68 -13.59 -1.63
C THR A 62 -0.92 -12.11 -1.33
N LYS A 63 -1.89 -11.79 -0.46
CA LYS A 63 -2.20 -10.41 -0.10
C LYS A 63 -1.01 -9.68 0.54
N ARG A 64 -0.23 -10.38 1.39
CA ARG A 64 1.00 -9.84 1.95
C ARG A 64 2.00 -9.47 0.84
N ILE A 65 2.20 -10.35 -0.14
CA ILE A 65 3.12 -10.10 -1.26
C ILE A 65 2.61 -8.93 -2.11
N GLU A 66 1.31 -8.86 -2.37
CA GLU A 66 0.66 -7.76 -3.10
C GLU A 66 0.92 -6.42 -2.41
N ASP A 67 0.72 -6.34 -1.09
CA ASP A 67 0.96 -5.11 -0.33
C ASP A 67 2.42 -4.67 -0.32
N VAL A 68 3.37 -5.62 -0.28
CA VAL A 68 4.81 -5.28 -0.35
C VAL A 68 5.17 -4.74 -1.74
N TRP A 69 4.64 -5.35 -2.81
CA TRP A 69 4.82 -4.82 -4.16
C TRP A 69 4.16 -3.45 -4.33
N GLN A 70 2.96 -3.27 -3.76
CA GLN A 70 2.26 -2.00 -3.82
C GLN A 70 3.01 -0.91 -3.05
N ALA A 71 3.63 -1.24 -1.91
CA ALA A 71 4.52 -0.33 -1.20
C ALA A 71 5.71 0.11 -2.06
N PHE A 72 6.35 -0.82 -2.78
CA PHE A 72 7.43 -0.49 -3.70
C PHE A 72 6.96 0.39 -4.86
N TRP A 73 5.83 0.04 -5.48
CA TRP A 73 5.26 0.81 -6.59
C TRP A 73 4.87 2.23 -6.16
N ILE A 74 4.29 2.41 -4.99
CA ILE A 74 4.00 3.74 -4.43
C ILE A 74 5.30 4.54 -4.29
N ALA A 75 6.36 3.93 -3.75
CA ALA A 75 7.63 4.61 -3.57
C ALA A 75 8.26 5.04 -4.91
N GLU A 76 8.14 4.21 -5.96
CA GLU A 76 8.52 4.54 -7.32
C GLU A 76 7.71 5.72 -7.86
N GLN A 77 6.38 5.69 -7.72
CA GLN A 77 5.50 6.76 -8.19
C GLN A 77 5.78 8.08 -7.47
N GLU A 78 5.95 8.08 -6.14
CA GLU A 78 6.32 9.26 -5.36
C GLU A 78 7.67 9.83 -5.78
N HIS A 79 8.63 8.96 -6.12
CA HIS A 79 9.92 9.38 -6.64
C HIS A 79 9.81 10.05 -8.02
N GLU A 80 9.02 9.46 -8.93
CA GLU A 80 8.82 9.98 -10.29
C GLU A 80 8.05 11.31 -10.30
N GLN A 81 6.99 11.42 -9.50
CA GLN A 81 6.15 12.63 -9.45
C GLN A 81 6.73 13.75 -8.57
N GLY A 82 7.64 13.41 -7.65
CA GLY A 82 8.33 14.35 -6.78
C GLY A 82 7.50 14.87 -5.58
N TRP A 83 6.37 14.24 -5.28
CA TRP A 83 5.52 14.53 -4.11
C TRP A 83 4.99 13.24 -3.50
N GLN A 84 4.60 13.27 -2.23
CA GLN A 84 4.17 12.11 -1.45
C GLN A 84 2.66 12.06 -1.31
N PHE A 85 2.04 10.89 -1.48
CA PHE A 85 0.58 10.79 -1.58
C PHE A 85 -0.18 11.24 -0.32
N ILE A 86 0.30 10.87 0.86
CA ILE A 86 -0.35 11.25 2.13
C ILE A 86 0.17 12.62 2.59
N GLU A 87 1.49 12.82 2.60
CA GLU A 87 2.08 14.04 3.15
C GLU A 87 1.74 15.29 2.33
N ASP A 88 1.68 15.18 1.01
CA ASP A 88 1.42 16.31 0.11
C ASP A 88 0.02 16.27 -0.56
N GLY A 89 -0.80 15.26 -0.24
CA GLY A 89 -2.10 15.01 -0.88
C GLY A 89 -3.08 16.18 -0.83
N GLU A 90 -3.18 16.88 0.31
CA GLU A 90 -4.03 18.07 0.43
C GLU A 90 -3.55 19.23 -0.46
N THR A 91 -2.23 19.37 -0.59
CA THR A 91 -1.62 20.40 -1.44
C THR A 91 -1.87 20.10 -2.92
N TYR A 92 -1.73 18.82 -3.31
CA TYR A 92 -2.06 18.35 -4.65
C TYR A 92 -3.53 18.61 -4.99
N LEU A 93 -4.45 18.24 -4.09
CA LEU A 93 -5.89 18.46 -4.29
C LEU A 93 -6.24 19.94 -4.42
N SER A 94 -5.63 20.78 -3.59
CA SER A 94 -5.80 22.24 -3.66
C SER A 94 -5.32 22.78 -5.01
N ALA A 95 -4.16 22.33 -5.50
CA ALA A 95 -3.65 22.72 -6.81
C ALA A 95 -4.57 22.27 -7.96
N LEU A 96 -5.16 21.08 -7.84
CA LEU A 96 -6.09 20.53 -8.83
C LEU A 96 -7.40 21.33 -8.88
N LEU A 97 -7.95 21.68 -7.71
CA LEU A 97 -9.12 22.53 -7.60
C LEU A 97 -8.88 23.91 -8.22
N ILE A 98 -7.70 24.50 -8.00
CA ILE A 98 -7.34 25.79 -8.63
C ILE A 98 -7.23 25.64 -10.15
N LYS A 99 -6.53 24.60 -10.63
CA LYS A 99 -6.31 24.34 -12.06
C LYS A 99 -7.61 24.17 -12.84
N TYR A 100 -8.60 23.52 -12.24
CA TYR A 100 -9.88 23.23 -12.86
C TYR A 100 -11.03 24.13 -12.38
N GLU A 101 -10.71 25.27 -11.75
CA GLU A 101 -11.70 26.25 -11.25
C GLU A 101 -12.80 25.62 -10.37
N GLY A 102 -12.44 24.60 -9.59
CA GLY A 102 -13.34 23.83 -8.72
C GLY A 102 -14.06 22.66 -9.41
N ASP A 103 -13.97 22.50 -10.74
CA ASP A 103 -14.60 21.41 -11.49
C ASP A 103 -13.61 20.29 -11.84
N ILE A 104 -13.28 19.48 -10.82
CA ILE A 104 -12.34 18.35 -10.95
C ILE A 104 -12.85 17.22 -11.88
N SER A 105 -14.10 17.27 -12.35
CA SER A 105 -14.60 16.31 -13.36
C SER A 105 -13.88 16.43 -14.70
N ARG A 106 -13.26 17.58 -14.96
CA ARG A 106 -12.44 17.88 -16.15
C ARG A 106 -10.99 17.45 -16.01
N ALA A 107 -10.60 16.95 -14.84
CA ALA A 107 -9.27 16.41 -14.62
C ALA A 107 -8.98 15.26 -15.58
N SER A 108 -7.71 15.13 -15.97
CA SER A 108 -7.28 13.98 -16.77
C SER A 108 -7.47 12.68 -16.00
N GLU A 109 -7.57 11.56 -16.72
CA GLU A 109 -7.71 10.24 -16.11
C GLU A 109 -6.58 9.94 -15.11
N SER A 110 -5.34 10.33 -15.43
CA SER A 110 -4.20 10.19 -14.52
C SER A 110 -4.37 10.98 -13.22
N GLU A 111 -4.90 12.20 -13.31
CA GLU A 111 -5.13 13.06 -12.14
C GLU A 111 -6.25 12.54 -11.25
N GLN A 112 -7.31 11.99 -11.85
CA GLN A 112 -8.39 11.34 -11.13
C GLN A 112 -7.87 10.09 -10.38
N LEU A 113 -7.07 9.26 -11.04
CA LEU A 113 -6.46 8.08 -10.43
C LEU A 113 -5.51 8.45 -9.29
N SER A 114 -4.70 9.51 -9.43
CA SER A 114 -3.85 10.01 -8.34
C SER A 114 -4.70 10.48 -7.15
N ASN A 115 -5.80 11.21 -7.40
CA ASN A 115 -6.72 11.62 -6.33
C ASN A 115 -7.35 10.42 -5.62
N ASP A 116 -7.88 9.45 -6.37
CA ASP A 116 -8.46 8.24 -5.78
C ASP A 116 -7.43 7.48 -4.93
N LEU A 117 -6.17 7.43 -5.40
CA LEU A 117 -5.08 6.80 -4.67
C LEU A 117 -4.75 7.55 -3.37
N VAL A 118 -4.72 8.89 -3.37
CA VAL A 118 -4.57 9.71 -2.15
C VAL A 118 -5.65 9.35 -1.12
N VAL A 119 -6.92 9.36 -1.54
CA VAL A 119 -8.06 9.07 -0.64
C VAL A 119 -7.98 7.66 -0.07
N LEU A 120 -7.63 6.67 -0.89
CA LEU A 120 -7.49 5.28 -0.44
C LEU A 120 -6.35 5.10 0.56
N LEU A 121 -5.22 5.76 0.33
CA LEU A 121 -4.04 5.66 1.20
C LEU A 121 -4.25 6.38 2.54
N ASP A 122 -4.84 7.56 2.51
CA ASP A 122 -5.17 8.33 3.71
C ASP A 122 -6.16 7.57 4.61
N ARG A 123 -7.19 6.96 4.00
CA ARG A 123 -8.13 6.10 4.72
C ARG A 123 -7.42 4.89 5.35
N LEU A 124 -6.53 4.24 4.61
CA LEU A 124 -5.78 3.08 5.12
C LEU A 124 -4.90 3.45 6.31
N ASP A 125 -4.16 4.56 6.22
CA ASP A 125 -3.31 5.06 7.30
C ASP A 125 -4.15 5.46 8.53
N THR A 126 -5.29 6.12 8.32
CA THR A 126 -6.22 6.48 9.40
C THR A 126 -6.79 5.25 10.11
N GLU A 127 -7.23 4.24 9.36
CA GLU A 127 -7.73 2.97 9.92
C GLU A 127 -6.65 2.25 10.75
N GLN A 128 -5.38 2.33 10.34
CA GLN A 128 -4.26 1.77 11.11
C GLN A 128 -4.00 2.53 12.40
N ARG A 129 -4.00 3.87 12.36
CA ARG A 129 -3.81 4.69 13.57
C ARG A 129 -4.93 4.54 14.59
N GLN A 130 -6.15 4.27 14.15
CA GLN A 130 -7.30 4.06 15.04
C GLN A 130 -7.38 2.63 15.62
N GLY A 131 -6.69 1.67 14.99
CA GLY A 131 -6.64 0.27 15.42
C GLY A 131 -5.46 -0.09 16.33
N GLU A 132 -4.55 0.85 16.59
CA GLU A 132 -3.47 0.78 17.59
C GLU A 132 -3.92 1.32 18.95
#